data_AF-A0A1I7B0B8-F1
#
_entry.id   AF-A0A1I7B0B8-F1
#
_cell.length_a   1.000
_cell.length_b   1.000
_cell.length_c   1.000
_cell.angle_alpha   90.00
_cell.angle_beta   90.00
_cell.angle_gamma   90.00
#
_symmetry.space_group_name_H-M   'P 1'
#
loop_
_entity.id
_entity.type
_entity.pdbx_description
1 polymer ?
#
loop_
_entity_poly.entity_id
_entity_poly.type
_entity_poly.pdbx_seq_one_letter_code
_entity_poly.pdbx_strand_id
1 'polypeptide(L)'
;MRSTGQDKRLRVWCEQHGLPYLLATRSTDTVATVDWRQRRVRALIVELPESAWARCSAGAGAHGLRLYDWARLELLAGVDASWSRWVLARRTIPTDPGEESQLAFYVCAGPTDTSLEQLIAVAGSRWRIEECFAAARNEAGLASYQVRDYTAWYRHITLAMLAHAYPSATRASAEKGGPAAGSEQLIALTVLELRRLLNTLIRRPRLDLDHAADWSWWRRRRQAQARAAHYRARGQAPP
;
A
#
# COMPACT_ATOMS: atom_id res chain seq x y z
N MET A 1 2.64 -15.49 -4.02
CA MET A 1 3.40 -14.26 -4.39
C MET A 1 4.54 -14.10 -3.39
N ARG A 2 5.80 -14.31 -3.81
CA ARG A 2 6.95 -14.09 -2.90
C ARG A 2 6.99 -12.59 -2.58
N SER A 3 6.90 -12.20 -1.32
CA SER A 3 7.05 -10.79 -0.95
C SER A 3 8.50 -10.39 -1.23
N THR A 4 8.69 -9.33 -2.02
CA THR A 4 10.01 -8.84 -2.49
C THR A 4 10.95 -8.46 -1.34
N GLY A 5 10.45 -8.25 -0.12
CA GLY A 5 11.27 -7.97 1.08
C GLY A 5 12.14 -9.14 1.57
N GLN A 6 11.87 -10.36 1.09
CA GLN A 6 12.64 -11.56 1.46
C GLN A 6 13.94 -11.71 0.66
N ASP A 7 14.21 -10.84 -0.32
CA ASP A 7 15.42 -10.93 -1.13
C ASP A 7 16.61 -10.29 -0.39
N LYS A 8 17.59 -11.12 -0.02
CA LYS A 8 18.85 -10.66 0.58
C LYS A 8 19.68 -9.81 -0.37
N ARG A 9 19.57 -10.00 -1.69
CA ARG A 9 20.29 -9.20 -2.69
C ARG A 9 19.82 -7.75 -2.69
N LEU A 10 18.52 -7.52 -2.47
CA LEU A 10 17.98 -6.18 -2.35
C LEU A 10 18.56 -5.44 -1.14
N ARG A 11 18.75 -6.12 0.00
CA ARG A 11 19.38 -5.53 1.20
C ARG A 11 20.81 -5.08 0.90
N VAL A 12 21.60 -5.97 0.30
CA VAL A 12 22.98 -5.67 -0.11
C VAL A 12 23.01 -4.49 -1.08
N TRP A 13 22.11 -4.47 -2.06
CA TRP A 13 22.01 -3.36 -3.01
C TRP A 13 21.68 -2.04 -2.33
N CYS A 14 20.70 -2.03 -1.40
CA CYS A 14 20.37 -0.83 -0.63
C CYS A 14 21.58 -0.31 0.16
N GLU A 15 22.30 -1.20 0.86
CA GLU A 15 23.48 -0.80 1.65
C GLU A 15 24.61 -0.27 0.77
N GLN A 16 24.87 -0.90 -0.38
CA GLN A 16 25.88 -0.42 -1.35
C GLN A 16 25.58 0.99 -1.88
N HIS A 17 24.33 1.42 -1.85
CA HIS A 17 23.89 2.73 -2.31
C HIS A 17 23.55 3.69 -1.14
N GLY A 18 23.83 3.30 0.11
CA GLY A 18 23.51 4.13 1.28
C GLY A 18 22.01 4.38 1.48
N LEU A 19 21.15 3.49 0.99
CA LEU A 19 19.70 3.64 1.06
C LEU A 19 19.15 2.95 2.33
N PRO A 20 18.50 3.68 3.24
CA PRO A 20 17.90 3.08 4.42
C PRO A 20 16.71 2.23 4.01
N TYR A 21 16.51 1.10 4.70
CA TYR A 21 15.45 0.16 4.34
C TYR A 21 14.84 -0.52 5.55
N LEU A 22 13.61 -1.00 5.35
CA LEU A 22 12.89 -1.91 6.23
C LEU A 22 12.21 -2.96 5.36
N LEU A 23 12.66 -4.21 5.45
CA LEU A 23 12.21 -5.28 4.57
C LEU A 23 11.72 -6.48 5.38
N ALA A 24 10.50 -6.92 5.08
CA ALA A 24 9.91 -8.09 5.72
C ALA A 24 10.75 -9.34 5.46
N THR A 25 11.02 -10.12 6.50
CA THR A 25 11.90 -11.30 6.45
C THR A 25 11.15 -12.54 6.98
N ARG A 26 11.63 -13.73 6.65
CA ARG A 26 11.09 -14.99 7.19
C ARG A 26 11.62 -15.24 8.59
N SER A 27 10.84 -15.93 9.40
CA SER A 27 11.24 -16.46 10.70
C SER A 27 12.50 -17.34 10.63
N THR A 28 12.70 -18.03 9.50
CA THR A 28 13.84 -18.93 9.23
C THR A 28 15.05 -18.24 8.62
N ASP A 29 14.95 -16.96 8.23
CA ASP A 29 16.10 -16.23 7.70
C ASP A 29 17.17 -16.06 8.79
N THR A 30 18.43 -16.04 8.36
CA THR A 30 19.59 -15.80 9.22
C THR A 30 20.10 -14.37 9.09
N VAL A 31 20.56 -13.83 10.22
CA VAL A 31 21.18 -12.51 10.35
C VAL A 31 22.48 -12.62 11.16
N ALA A 32 23.42 -11.72 10.89
CA ALA A 32 24.66 -11.59 11.65
C ALA A 32 24.39 -10.80 12.94
N THR A 33 24.63 -11.40 14.09
CA THR A 33 24.46 -10.76 15.40
C THR A 33 25.77 -10.16 15.91
N VAL A 34 25.67 -9.25 16.89
CA VAL A 34 26.83 -8.52 17.47
C VAL A 34 27.89 -9.45 18.10
N ASP A 35 27.51 -10.67 18.47
CA ASP A 35 28.40 -11.75 18.93
C ASP A 35 29.08 -12.51 17.76
N TRP A 36 29.03 -11.97 16.55
CA TRP A 36 29.63 -12.51 15.32
C TRP A 36 29.07 -13.87 14.88
N ARG A 37 27.85 -14.22 15.31
CA ARG A 37 27.18 -15.46 14.92
C ARG A 37 26.11 -15.23 13.85
N GLN A 38 25.84 -16.26 13.06
CA GLN A 38 24.65 -16.31 12.20
C GLN A 38 23.53 -16.99 12.97
N ARG A 39 22.45 -16.25 13.27
CA ARG A 39 21.31 -16.76 14.04
C ARG A 39 20.02 -16.59 13.25
N ARG A 40 19.07 -17.52 13.43
CA ARG A 40 17.73 -17.40 12.85
C ARG A 40 16.97 -16.27 13.53
N VAL A 41 16.28 -15.45 12.75
CA VAL A 41 15.48 -14.32 13.24
C VAL A 41 14.50 -14.75 14.33
N ARG A 42 13.78 -15.86 14.14
CA ARG A 42 12.86 -16.38 15.17
C ARG A 42 13.55 -16.69 16.50
N ALA A 43 14.73 -17.30 16.46
CA ALA A 43 15.44 -17.69 17.68
C ALA A 43 15.81 -16.45 18.50
N LEU A 44 16.28 -15.40 17.83
CA LEU A 44 16.60 -14.12 18.48
C LEU A 44 15.39 -13.50 19.17
N ILE A 45 14.25 -13.49 18.49
CA ILE A 45 13.05 -12.80 19.00
C ILE A 45 12.34 -13.58 20.10
N VAL A 46 12.35 -14.93 20.06
CA VAL A 46 11.75 -15.77 21.11
C VAL A 46 12.53 -15.70 22.42
N GLU A 47 13.85 -15.44 22.36
CA GLU A 47 14.71 -15.29 23.54
C GLU A 47 14.61 -13.91 24.19
N LEU A 48 13.90 -12.96 23.58
CA LEU A 48 13.77 -11.61 24.15
C LEU A 48 12.90 -11.64 25.41
N PRO A 49 13.34 -10.96 26.50
CA PRO A 49 12.49 -10.78 27.67
C PRO A 49 11.28 -9.89 27.34
N GLU A 50 10.19 -10.02 28.11
CA GLU A 50 9.00 -9.17 27.93
C GLU A 50 9.30 -7.67 28.05
N SER A 51 10.32 -7.28 28.84
CA SER A 51 10.79 -5.89 28.96
C SER A 51 11.38 -5.30 27.67
N ALA A 52 11.77 -6.14 26.70
CA ALA A 52 12.26 -5.68 25.40
C ALA A 52 11.12 -5.31 24.43
N TRP A 53 9.87 -5.59 24.80
CA TRP A 53 8.69 -5.31 23.99
C TRP A 53 8.03 -4.00 24.42
N ALA A 54 7.78 -3.11 23.46
CA ALA A 54 7.07 -1.86 23.64
C ALA A 54 5.76 -1.85 22.88
N ARG A 55 4.67 -1.46 23.54
CA ARG A 55 3.36 -1.32 22.90
C ARG A 55 3.28 0.00 22.15
N CYS A 56 3.18 -0.05 20.83
CA CYS A 56 3.20 1.13 19.97
C CYS A 56 2.23 0.98 18.78
N SER A 57 1.76 2.12 18.27
CA SER A 57 0.86 2.15 17.11
C SER A 57 1.64 2.13 15.79
N ALA A 58 1.22 1.29 14.85
CA ALA A 58 1.67 1.31 13.45
C ALA A 58 0.94 2.36 12.59
N GLY A 59 0.29 3.33 13.24
CA GLY A 59 -0.58 4.34 12.63
C GLY A 59 -2.07 4.03 12.78
N ALA A 60 -2.90 4.96 12.33
CA ALA A 60 -4.35 4.81 12.31
C ALA A 60 -4.79 3.66 11.37
N GLY A 61 -5.87 2.97 11.73
CA GLY A 61 -6.59 1.99 10.92
C GLY A 61 -8.11 2.22 11.00
N ALA A 62 -8.88 1.39 10.30
CA ALA A 62 -10.33 1.55 10.18
C ALA A 62 -11.10 1.54 11.51
N HIS A 63 -10.57 0.87 12.53
CA HIS A 63 -11.16 0.74 13.87
C HIS A 63 -10.37 1.47 14.97
N GLY A 64 -9.56 2.47 14.60
CA GLY A 64 -8.70 3.20 15.53
C GLY A 64 -7.22 2.86 15.35
N LEU A 65 -6.41 3.13 16.38
CA LEU A 65 -4.96 2.91 16.33
C LEU A 65 -4.63 1.43 16.15
N ARG A 66 -3.73 1.11 15.20
CA ARG A 66 -3.23 -0.25 15.01
C ARG A 66 -2.12 -0.54 16.01
N LEU A 67 -2.51 -0.93 17.22
CA LEU A 67 -1.59 -1.26 18.31
C LEU A 67 -0.99 -2.65 18.14
N TYR A 68 0.31 -2.75 18.36
CA TYR A 68 1.05 -4.01 18.43
C TYR A 68 2.13 -3.89 19.50
N ASP A 69 2.63 -5.03 19.97
CA ASP A 69 3.88 -5.05 20.73
C ASP A 69 5.05 -5.15 19.74
N TRP A 70 6.06 -4.32 19.92
CA TRP A 70 7.22 -4.21 19.05
C TRP A 70 8.51 -4.45 19.82
N ALA A 71 9.46 -5.15 19.21
CA ALA A 71 10.79 -5.29 19.76
C ALA A 71 11.83 -5.00 18.69
N ARG A 72 12.93 -4.36 19.08
CA ARG A 72 14.07 -4.06 18.23
C ARG A 72 15.33 -4.69 18.82
N LEU A 73 16.06 -5.41 18.01
CA LEU A 73 17.36 -5.98 18.36
C LEU A 73 18.41 -5.51 17.37
N GLU A 74 19.54 -5.02 17.88
CA GLU A 74 20.67 -4.58 17.07
C GLU A 74 21.46 -5.76 16.50
N LEU A 75 21.84 -5.64 15.23
CA LEU A 75 22.61 -6.61 14.48
C LEU A 75 24.06 -6.15 14.34
N LEU A 76 24.92 -7.04 13.85
CA LEU A 76 26.29 -6.68 13.51
C LEU A 76 26.31 -5.54 12.49
N ALA A 77 26.79 -4.37 12.93
CA ALA A 77 26.95 -3.19 12.10
C ALA A 77 28.03 -3.39 11.02
N GLY A 78 27.99 -2.53 9.99
CA GLY A 78 29.06 -2.46 9.00
C GLY A 78 30.30 -1.73 9.56
N VAL A 79 31.22 -1.37 8.68
CA VAL A 79 32.41 -0.58 9.05
C VAL A 79 32.05 0.89 9.36
N ASP A 80 30.90 1.36 8.86
CA ASP A 80 30.41 2.71 9.08
C ASP A 80 29.69 2.84 10.42
N ALA A 81 30.24 3.67 11.32
CA ALA A 81 29.69 3.91 12.66
C ALA A 81 28.39 4.74 12.66
N SER A 82 28.10 5.44 11.56
CA SER A 82 26.85 6.21 11.40
C SER A 82 25.68 5.35 10.92
N TRP A 83 25.92 4.06 10.66
CA TRP A 83 24.94 3.14 10.12
C TRP A 83 24.76 1.90 10.99
N SER A 84 23.51 1.64 11.38
CA SER A 84 23.16 0.47 12.18
C SER A 84 22.20 -0.44 11.42
N ARG A 85 22.21 -1.72 11.83
CA ARG A 85 21.30 -2.75 11.34
C ARG A 85 20.49 -3.28 12.51
N TRP A 86 19.23 -3.59 12.26
CA TRP A 86 18.34 -4.14 13.29
C TRP A 86 17.46 -5.26 12.74
N VAL A 87 17.02 -6.13 13.65
CA VAL A 87 15.78 -6.87 13.47
C VAL A 87 14.69 -6.13 14.21
N LEU A 88 13.58 -5.91 13.52
CA LEU A 88 12.34 -5.43 14.12
C LEU A 88 11.33 -6.59 14.13
N ALA A 89 10.74 -6.85 15.28
CA ALA A 89 9.66 -7.80 15.44
C ALA A 89 8.37 -7.09 15.84
N ARG A 90 7.26 -7.58 15.32
CA ARG A 90 5.91 -7.16 15.66
C ARG A 90 5.12 -8.36 16.15
N ARG A 91 4.48 -8.24 17.30
CA ARG A 91 3.62 -9.24 17.92
C ARG A 91 2.19 -8.72 17.99
N THR A 92 1.24 -9.49 17.46
CA THR A 92 -0.20 -9.20 17.62
C THR A 92 -0.60 -9.33 19.08
N ILE A 93 -1.46 -8.44 19.55
CA ILE A 93 -2.01 -8.47 20.91
C ILE A 93 -3.23 -9.39 20.89
N PRO A 94 -3.20 -10.55 21.58
CA PRO A 94 -4.35 -11.42 21.68
C PRO A 94 -5.53 -10.68 22.31
N THR A 95 -6.72 -10.83 21.73
CA THR A 95 -7.94 -10.24 22.30
C THR A 95 -8.74 -11.29 23.08
N ASP A 96 -8.67 -12.55 22.65
CA ASP A 96 -9.40 -13.66 23.25
C ASP A 96 -8.49 -14.60 24.07
N PRO A 97 -9.00 -15.18 25.17
CA PRO A 97 -8.27 -16.21 25.91
C PRO A 97 -7.97 -17.43 25.01
N GLY A 98 -6.69 -17.71 24.81
CA GLY A 98 -6.22 -18.84 23.98
C GLY A 98 -5.81 -18.47 22.55
N GLU A 99 -5.96 -17.20 22.14
CA GLU A 99 -5.42 -16.72 20.86
C GLU A 99 -3.89 -16.61 20.94
N GLU A 100 -3.19 -17.29 20.04
CA GLU A 100 -1.73 -17.18 19.95
C GLU A 100 -1.31 -15.87 19.28
N SER A 101 -0.35 -15.18 19.87
CA SER A 101 0.21 -13.97 19.28
C SER A 101 0.94 -14.28 17.98
N GLN A 102 0.55 -13.61 16.89
CA GLN A 102 1.22 -13.76 15.60
C GLN A 102 2.43 -12.83 15.50
N LEU A 103 3.56 -13.38 15.09
CA LEU A 103 4.81 -12.64 14.88
C LEU A 103 5.05 -12.29 13.42
N ALA A 104 5.48 -11.06 13.18
CA ALA A 104 6.04 -10.61 11.90
C ALA A 104 7.44 -10.03 12.13
N PHE A 105 8.33 -10.24 11.16
CA PHE A 105 9.74 -9.88 11.28
C PHE A 105 10.20 -9.01 10.13
N TYR A 106 11.11 -8.09 10.42
CA TYR A 106 11.71 -7.18 9.46
C TYR A 106 13.21 -7.09 9.73
N VAL A 107 14.01 -6.98 8.67
CA VAL A 107 15.40 -6.53 8.76
C VAL A 107 15.44 -5.08 8.30
N CYS A 108 16.08 -4.25 9.12
CA CYS A 108 16.17 -2.82 8.93
C CYS A 108 17.64 -2.40 8.89
N ALA A 109 17.95 -1.37 8.11
CA ALA A 109 19.24 -0.68 8.20
C ALA A 109 19.07 0.80 7.87
N GLY A 110 19.85 1.65 8.52
CA GLY A 110 19.75 3.09 8.39
C GLY A 110 20.66 3.85 9.36
N PRO A 111 20.51 5.19 9.43
CA PRO A 111 21.25 6.04 10.37
C PRO A 111 21.11 5.57 11.83
N THR A 112 22.20 5.52 12.58
CA THR A 112 22.24 4.99 13.96
C THR A 112 21.26 5.67 14.92
N ASP A 113 20.92 6.94 14.67
CA ASP A 113 19.95 7.73 15.45
C ASP A 113 18.48 7.41 15.13
N THR A 114 18.21 6.47 14.21
CA THR A 114 16.84 6.07 13.86
C THR A 114 16.11 5.48 15.07
N SER A 115 15.00 6.11 15.46
CA SER A 115 14.19 5.72 16.61
C SER A 115 13.32 4.49 16.32
N LEU A 116 12.84 3.82 17.37
CA LEU A 116 11.89 2.72 17.22
C LEU A 116 10.59 3.19 16.56
N GLU A 117 10.09 4.36 16.93
CA GLU A 117 8.88 4.97 16.40
C GLU A 117 9.02 5.25 14.90
N GLN A 118 10.18 5.72 14.43
CA GLN A 118 10.44 5.91 13.01
C GLN A 118 10.41 4.58 12.25
N LEU A 119 11.04 3.53 12.78
CA LEU A 119 10.98 2.19 12.19
C LEU A 119 9.53 1.66 12.13
N ILE A 120 8.76 1.86 13.20
CA ILE A 120 7.34 1.46 13.27
C ILE A 120 6.51 2.25 12.26
N ALA A 121 6.74 3.56 12.12
CA ALA A 121 6.04 4.40 11.15
C ALA A 121 6.32 3.95 9.70
N VAL A 122 7.57 3.58 9.41
CA VAL A 122 7.96 2.99 8.12
C VAL A 122 7.28 1.63 7.91
N ALA A 123 7.31 0.74 8.90
CA ALA A 123 6.63 -0.57 8.82
C ALA A 123 5.11 -0.41 8.60
N GLY A 124 4.49 0.57 9.27
CA GLY A 124 3.07 0.91 9.15
C GLY A 124 2.68 1.52 7.80
N SER A 125 3.63 2.14 7.08
CA SER A 125 3.39 2.75 5.76
C SER A 125 2.97 1.72 4.69
N ARG A 126 3.37 0.46 4.84
CA ARG A 126 3.00 -0.63 3.90
C ARG A 126 1.49 -0.75 3.72
N TRP A 127 0.74 -0.55 4.79
CA TRP A 127 -0.72 -0.59 4.77
C TRP A 127 -1.31 0.57 3.96
N ARG A 128 -0.73 1.79 4.07
CA ARG A 128 -1.17 2.93 3.26
C ARG A 128 -1.02 2.66 1.77
N ILE A 129 -0.01 1.89 1.36
CA ILE A 129 0.15 1.45 -0.03
C ILE A 129 -0.99 0.51 -0.44
N GLU A 130 -1.33 -0.48 0.39
CA GLU A 130 -2.44 -1.40 0.13
C GLU A 130 -3.79 -0.68 0.05
N GLU A 131 -4.05 0.27 0.95
CA GLU A 131 -5.23 1.13 0.94
C GLU A 131 -5.28 2.01 -0.32
N CYS A 132 -4.16 2.60 -0.71
CA CYS A 132 -4.04 3.38 -1.96
C CYS A 132 -4.38 2.52 -3.18
N PHE A 133 -3.86 1.29 -3.26
CA PHE A 133 -4.21 0.37 -4.34
C PHE A 133 -5.69 -0.05 -4.31
N ALA A 134 -6.27 -0.29 -3.14
CA ALA A 134 -7.69 -0.59 -3.00
C ALA A 134 -8.56 0.59 -3.46
N ALA A 135 -8.22 1.81 -3.04
CA ALA A 135 -8.89 3.03 -3.45
C ALA A 135 -8.74 3.27 -4.96
N ALA A 136 -7.56 3.07 -5.55
CA ALA A 136 -7.36 3.22 -6.99
C ALA A 136 -8.21 2.23 -7.81
N ARG A 137 -8.38 0.99 -7.33
CA ARG A 137 -9.29 0.02 -7.97
C ARG A 137 -10.74 0.47 -7.92
N ASN A 138 -11.21 0.92 -6.75
CA ASN A 138 -12.61 1.29 -6.53
C ASN A 138 -12.97 2.63 -7.19
N GLU A 139 -12.08 3.62 -7.11
CA GLU A 139 -12.37 5.01 -7.48
C GLU A 139 -11.88 5.40 -8.87
N ALA A 140 -10.80 4.79 -9.36
CA ALA A 140 -10.18 5.13 -10.64
C ALA A 140 -10.22 3.98 -11.66
N GLY A 141 -10.89 2.88 -11.35
CA GLY A 141 -11.05 1.75 -12.28
C GLY A 141 -9.74 1.04 -12.60
N LEU A 142 -8.76 1.06 -11.67
CA LEU A 142 -7.44 0.44 -11.89
C LEU A 142 -7.54 -1.05 -12.27
N ALA A 143 -8.55 -1.77 -11.76
CA ALA A 143 -8.82 -3.17 -12.10
C ALA A 143 -10.01 -3.36 -13.06
N SER A 144 -10.64 -2.27 -13.51
CA SER A 144 -11.88 -2.30 -14.30
C SER A 144 -11.61 -2.09 -15.79
N TYR A 145 -10.70 -2.88 -16.37
CA TYR A 145 -10.39 -2.87 -17.79
C TYR A 145 -10.70 -4.22 -18.45
N GLN A 146 -11.02 -4.19 -19.75
CA GLN A 146 -11.23 -5.39 -20.58
C GLN A 146 -10.29 -5.44 -21.79
N VAL A 147 -9.21 -4.65 -21.74
CA VAL A 147 -8.22 -4.57 -22.82
C VAL A 147 -7.37 -5.83 -22.88
N ARG A 148 -6.98 -6.23 -24.09
CA ARG A 148 -6.21 -7.47 -24.37
C ARG A 148 -4.84 -7.20 -25.00
N ASP A 149 -4.51 -5.93 -25.24
CA ASP A 149 -3.24 -5.50 -25.79
C ASP A 149 -2.39 -4.81 -24.71
N TYR A 150 -1.07 -5.03 -24.76
CA TYR A 150 -0.14 -4.47 -23.77
C TYR A 150 -0.15 -2.94 -23.76
N THR A 151 -0.17 -2.30 -24.92
CA THR A 151 -0.16 -0.83 -25.03
C THR A 151 -1.45 -0.25 -24.48
N ALA A 152 -2.58 -0.87 -24.80
CA ALA A 152 -3.89 -0.49 -24.27
C ALA A 152 -3.96 -0.67 -22.74
N TRP A 153 -3.42 -1.78 -22.21
CA TRP A 153 -3.31 -2.01 -20.77
C TRP A 153 -2.42 -0.98 -20.08
N TYR A 154 -1.24 -0.72 -20.62
CA TYR A 154 -0.29 0.24 -20.05
C TYR A 154 -0.90 1.64 -19.98
N ARG A 155 -1.50 2.12 -21.09
CA ARG A 155 -2.21 3.41 -21.12
C ARG A 155 -3.33 3.47 -20.07
N HIS A 156 -4.14 2.42 -19.94
CA HIS A 156 -5.21 2.36 -18.95
C HIS A 156 -4.69 2.47 -17.53
N ILE A 157 -3.68 1.65 -17.17
CA ILE A 157 -3.09 1.65 -15.82
C ILE A 157 -2.48 3.01 -15.50
N THR A 158 -1.72 3.61 -16.43
CA THR A 158 -1.14 4.95 -16.23
C THR A 158 -2.21 6.01 -15.98
N LEU A 159 -3.27 6.02 -16.80
CA LEU A 159 -4.37 6.99 -16.65
C LEU A 159 -5.16 6.76 -15.35
N ALA A 160 -5.43 5.51 -14.97
CA ALA A 160 -6.11 5.19 -13.71
C ALA A 160 -5.27 5.60 -12.49
N MET A 161 -3.95 5.36 -12.52
CA MET A 161 -3.04 5.81 -11.48
C MET A 161 -3.00 7.34 -11.39
N LEU A 162 -2.92 8.05 -12.52
CA LEU A 162 -2.94 9.51 -12.57
C LEU A 162 -4.27 10.08 -12.04
N ALA A 163 -5.40 9.51 -12.47
CA ALA A 163 -6.73 9.91 -12.02
C ALA A 163 -6.92 9.69 -10.50
N HIS A 164 -6.28 8.67 -9.92
CA HIS A 164 -6.27 8.46 -8.47
C HIS A 164 -5.29 9.39 -7.74
N ALA A 165 -4.15 9.71 -8.34
CA ALA A 165 -3.11 10.54 -7.72
C ALA A 165 -3.62 11.96 -7.38
N TYR A 166 -4.42 12.57 -8.26
CA TYR A 166 -4.95 13.91 -8.04
C TYR A 166 -5.80 14.05 -6.75
N PRO A 167 -6.91 13.30 -6.55
CA PRO A 167 -7.70 13.41 -5.33
C PRO A 167 -6.92 12.96 -4.09
N SER A 168 -6.02 11.98 -4.20
CA SER A 168 -5.16 11.55 -3.09
C SER A 168 -4.18 12.64 -2.64
N ALA A 169 -3.54 13.34 -3.59
CA ALA A 169 -2.66 14.47 -3.28
C ALA A 169 -3.44 15.66 -2.72
N THR A 170 -4.64 15.93 -3.26
CA THR A 170 -5.51 17.03 -2.80
C THR A 170 -5.94 16.80 -1.35
N ARG A 171 -6.35 15.57 -1.01
CA ARG A 171 -6.64 15.17 0.36
C ARG A 171 -5.43 15.37 1.28
N ALA A 172 -4.26 14.89 0.89
CA ALA A 172 -3.05 15.01 1.69
C ALA A 172 -2.64 16.47 1.93
N SER A 173 -2.86 17.37 0.96
CA SER A 173 -2.66 18.81 1.13
C SER A 173 -3.70 19.44 2.06
N ALA A 174 -4.97 19.03 1.96
CA ALA A 174 -6.04 19.51 2.84
C ALA A 174 -5.81 19.11 4.31
N GLU A 175 -5.31 17.90 4.56
CA GLU A 175 -4.95 17.42 5.91
C GLU A 175 -3.81 18.25 6.54
N LYS A 176 -2.91 18.83 5.75
CA LYS A 176 -1.83 19.72 6.22
C LYS A 176 -2.28 21.16 6.51
N GLY A 177 -3.41 21.59 5.94
CA GLY A 177 -3.91 22.97 6.00
C GLY A 177 -4.64 23.35 7.30
N GLY A 178 -4.75 22.44 8.28
CA GLY A 178 -5.51 22.65 9.51
C GLY A 178 -7.04 22.51 9.31
N PRO A 179 -7.81 22.29 10.39
CA PRO A 179 -9.25 22.11 10.28
C PRO A 179 -9.91 23.36 9.71
N ALA A 180 -10.82 23.19 8.74
CA ALA A 180 -11.72 24.25 8.34
C ALA A 180 -12.52 24.67 9.58
N ALA A 181 -12.33 25.92 10.02
CA ALA A 181 -13.12 26.51 11.08
C ALA A 181 -14.58 26.56 10.63
N GLY A 182 -15.39 25.64 11.15
CA GLY A 182 -16.83 25.57 10.92
C GLY A 182 -17.46 24.74 12.04
N SER A 183 -18.56 25.23 12.59
CA SER A 183 -19.28 24.72 13.75
C SER A 183 -19.92 23.33 13.59
N GLU A 184 -19.55 22.56 12.57
CA GLU A 184 -20.08 21.23 12.28
C GLU A 184 -18.98 20.18 12.36
N GLN A 185 -19.23 19.09 13.10
CA GLN A 185 -18.35 17.93 13.16
C GLN A 185 -18.41 17.15 11.82
N LEU A 186 -17.67 17.64 10.82
CA LEU A 186 -17.53 16.97 9.53
C LEU A 186 -16.36 15.98 9.57
N ILE A 187 -16.54 14.83 8.93
CA ILE A 187 -15.43 13.92 8.65
C ILE A 187 -14.46 14.56 7.65
N ALA A 188 -13.19 14.15 7.70
CA ALA A 188 -12.18 14.61 6.74
C ALA A 188 -12.56 14.28 5.28
N LEU A 189 -12.16 15.15 4.34
CA LEU A 189 -12.40 14.96 2.91
C LEU A 189 -11.86 13.61 2.43
N THR A 190 -12.74 12.77 1.89
CA THR A 190 -12.38 11.46 1.35
C THR A 190 -12.00 11.54 -0.13
N VAL A 191 -11.26 10.55 -0.63
CA VAL A 191 -10.92 10.43 -2.07
C VAL A 191 -12.18 10.32 -2.92
N LEU A 192 -13.20 9.60 -2.46
CA LEU A 192 -14.49 9.49 -3.13
C LEU A 192 -15.19 10.85 -3.27
N GLU A 193 -15.19 11.64 -2.20
CA GLU A 193 -15.84 12.96 -2.21
C GLU A 193 -15.09 13.94 -3.12
N LEU A 194 -13.76 13.96 -3.06
CA LEU A 194 -12.95 14.74 -4.00
C LEU A 194 -13.15 14.32 -5.45
N ARG A 195 -13.30 13.02 -5.71
CA ARG A 195 -13.64 12.52 -7.06
C ARG A 195 -15.01 13.00 -7.50
N ARG A 196 -16.02 13.01 -6.62
CA ARG A 196 -17.36 13.54 -6.92
C ARG A 196 -17.30 15.02 -7.26
N LEU A 197 -16.63 15.82 -6.43
CA LEU A 197 -16.44 17.26 -6.67
C LEU A 197 -15.66 17.54 -7.96
N LEU A 198 -14.61 16.77 -8.24
CA LEU A 198 -13.89 16.89 -9.50
C LEU A 198 -14.79 16.55 -10.70
N ASN A 199 -15.59 15.48 -10.59
CA ASN A 199 -16.52 15.10 -11.63
C ASN A 199 -17.60 16.15 -11.87
N THR A 200 -18.07 16.87 -10.85
CA THR A 200 -19.05 17.97 -11.03
C THR A 200 -18.41 19.18 -11.71
N LEU A 201 -17.15 19.48 -11.43
CA LEU A 201 -16.40 20.55 -12.09
C LEU A 201 -16.06 20.20 -13.56
N ILE A 202 -15.65 18.97 -13.84
CA ILE A 202 -15.34 18.49 -15.20
C ILE A 202 -16.62 18.31 -16.00
N ARG A 203 -17.65 17.68 -15.42
CA ARG A 203 -18.99 17.58 -16.02
C ARG A 203 -19.77 18.86 -15.79
N ARG A 204 -19.26 19.98 -16.29
CA ARG A 204 -20.18 21.02 -16.76
C ARG A 204 -20.71 20.52 -18.10
N PRO A 205 -21.98 20.13 -18.22
CA PRO A 205 -22.51 19.77 -19.51
C PRO A 205 -22.56 21.07 -20.34
N ARG A 206 -21.65 21.21 -21.30
CA ARG A 206 -22.12 21.74 -22.58
C ARG A 206 -22.94 20.60 -23.15
N LEU A 207 -24.26 20.67 -23.00
CA LEU A 207 -25.16 19.77 -23.71
C LEU A 207 -24.95 20.02 -25.20
N ASP A 208 -24.09 19.20 -25.79
CA ASP A 208 -23.95 19.10 -27.24
C ASP A 208 -24.80 17.91 -27.69
N LEU A 209 -25.98 18.22 -28.22
CA LEU A 209 -26.94 17.21 -28.67
C LEU A 209 -26.38 16.39 -29.84
N ASP A 210 -25.49 16.96 -30.65
CA ASP A 210 -24.86 16.28 -31.76
C ASP A 210 -23.86 15.24 -31.24
N HIS A 211 -23.02 15.62 -30.26
CA HIS A 211 -22.13 14.67 -29.58
C HIS A 211 -22.90 13.53 -28.88
N ALA A 212 -24.03 13.85 -28.25
CA ALA A 212 -24.88 12.85 -27.60
C ALA A 212 -25.51 11.88 -28.63
N ALA A 213 -25.95 12.41 -29.79
CA ALA A 213 -26.49 11.62 -30.88
C ALA A 213 -25.42 10.71 -31.51
N ASP A 214 -24.23 11.24 -31.80
CA ASP A 214 -23.09 10.49 -32.33
C ASP A 214 -22.67 9.37 -31.40
N TRP A 215 -22.62 9.63 -30.09
CA TRP A 215 -22.26 8.63 -29.11
C TRP A 215 -23.33 7.53 -28.98
N SER A 216 -24.61 7.88 -29.09
CA SER A 216 -25.72 6.93 -29.17
C SER A 216 -25.60 6.03 -30.40
N TRP A 217 -25.33 6.61 -31.57
CA TRP A 217 -25.10 5.89 -32.82
C TRP A 217 -23.91 4.92 -32.73
N TRP A 218 -22.77 5.40 -32.23
CA TRP A 218 -21.58 4.59 -32.04
C TRP A 218 -21.84 3.40 -31.11
N ARG A 219 -22.52 3.63 -29.98
CA ARG A 219 -22.82 2.58 -28.99
C ARG A 219 -23.76 1.53 -29.57
N ARG A 220 -24.85 1.94 -30.24
CA ARG A 220 -25.79 1.02 -30.88
C ARG A 220 -25.10 0.17 -31.95
N ARG A 221 -24.21 0.76 -32.75
CA ARG A 221 -23.37 0.03 -33.72
C ARG A 221 -22.48 -1.00 -33.05
N ARG A 222 -21.80 -0.65 -31.94
CA ARG A 222 -20.95 -1.58 -31.17
C ARG A 222 -21.77 -2.71 -30.53
N GLN A 223 -22.95 -2.41 -30.00
CA GLN A 223 -23.87 -3.42 -29.45
C GLN A 223 -24.36 -4.38 -30.54
N ALA A 224 -24.71 -3.87 -31.73
CA ALA A 224 -25.09 -4.71 -32.87
C ALA A 224 -23.94 -5.64 -33.31
N GLN A 225 -22.70 -5.11 -33.38
CA GLN A 225 -21.51 -5.90 -33.69
C GLN A 225 -21.24 -6.99 -32.64
N ALA A 226 -21.33 -6.65 -31.35
CA ALA A 226 -21.15 -7.60 -30.25
C ALA A 226 -22.24 -8.70 -30.27
N ARG A 227 -23.51 -8.31 -30.50
CA ARG A 227 -24.62 -9.25 -30.67
C ARG A 227 -24.36 -10.18 -31.85
N ALA A 228 -24.02 -9.65 -33.03
CA ALA A 228 -23.72 -10.46 -34.21
C ALA A 228 -22.51 -11.40 -34.02
N ALA A 229 -21.49 -10.99 -33.26
CA ALA A 229 -20.36 -11.86 -32.93
C ALA A 229 -20.78 -12.99 -31.96
N HIS A 230 -21.60 -12.67 -30.96
CA HIS A 230 -22.13 -13.63 -29.99
C HIS A 230 -23.01 -14.71 -30.66
N TYR A 231 -23.89 -14.31 -31.58
CA TYR A 231 -24.73 -15.22 -32.36
C TYR A 231 -23.88 -16.11 -33.30
N ARG A 232 -22.90 -15.53 -34.01
CA ARG A 232 -21.93 -16.29 -34.83
C ARG A 232 -21.14 -17.32 -34.02
N ALA A 233 -20.68 -16.96 -32.81
CA ALA A 233 -19.99 -17.88 -31.92
C ALA A 233 -20.88 -19.05 -31.44
N ARG A 234 -22.21 -18.88 -31.47
CA ARG A 234 -23.20 -19.91 -31.14
C ARG A 234 -23.76 -20.66 -32.36
N GLY A 235 -23.27 -20.38 -33.58
CA GLY A 235 -23.76 -21.00 -34.82
C GLY A 235 -25.20 -20.63 -35.17
N GLN A 236 -25.74 -19.54 -34.62
CA GLN A 236 -27.13 -19.10 -34.82
C GLN A 236 -27.16 -17.74 -35.53
N ALA A 237 -28.20 -17.49 -36.33
CA ALA A 237 -28.45 -16.16 -36.88
C ALA A 237 -29.14 -15.28 -35.80
N PRO A 238 -28.79 -13.99 -35.68
CA PRO A 238 -29.55 -13.08 -34.83
C PRO A 238 -31.00 -12.98 -35.35
N PRO A 239 -32.00 -12.94 -34.46
CA PRO A 239 -33.40 -12.75 -34.83
C PRO A 239 -33.66 -11.31 -35.28
#